data_AF-X1B0J6-F1
#
_entry.id   AF-X1B0J6-F1
#
_cell.length_a   1.000
_cell.length_b   1.000
_cell.length_c   1.000
_cell.angle_alpha   90.00
_cell.angle_beta   90.00
_cell.angle_gamma   90.00
#
_symmetry.space_group_name_H-M   'P 1'
#
loop_
_entity.id
_entity.type
_entity.pdbx_description
1 polymer ?
#
loop_
_entity_poly.entity_id
_entity_poly.type
_entity_poly.pdbx_seq_one_letter_code
_entity_poly.pdbx_strand_id
1 'polypeptide(L)'
;MDKKEYQQYDINTVPRFANLNPFMRATYQEDPAGLDIAMAGVPFDLGSSFRTGSRHGPAQMREMSRMIRQVHYPSISSIVSEWASI
;
A
#
# COMPACT_ATOMS: atom_id res chain seq x y z
N MET A 1 -6.41 -2.82 19.90
CA MET A 1 -6.89 -2.17 18.66
C MET A 1 -7.35 -3.26 17.71
N ASP A 2 -8.46 -3.04 16.99
CA ASP A 2 -8.94 -3.98 15.98
C ASP A 2 -8.08 -3.86 14.72
N LYS A 3 -7.54 -4.99 14.23
CA LYS A 3 -6.63 -5.01 13.07
C LYS A 3 -7.30 -4.60 11.76
N LYS A 4 -8.64 -4.50 11.74
CA LYS A 4 -9.39 -3.99 10.59
C LYS A 4 -9.15 -2.51 10.31
N GLU A 5 -8.69 -1.74 11.29
CA GLU A 5 -8.46 -0.29 11.17
C GLU A 5 -7.28 0.06 10.24
N TYR A 6 -6.31 -0.85 10.09
CA TYR A 6 -5.10 -0.63 9.28
C TYR A 6 -5.18 -1.24 7.87
N GLN A 7 -6.37 -1.61 7.41
CA GLN A 7 -6.57 -2.22 6.10
C GLN A 7 -6.57 -1.17 4.98
N GLN A 8 -6.24 -1.61 3.76
CA GLN A 8 -6.36 -0.77 2.58
C GLN A 8 -7.82 -0.38 2.33
N TYR A 9 -8.03 0.82 1.80
CA TYR A 9 -9.36 1.22 1.35
C TYR A 9 -9.92 0.27 0.28
N ASP A 10 -11.16 -0.16 0.46
CA ASP A 10 -11.88 -0.94 -0.54
C ASP A 10 -11.99 -0.14 -1.85
N ILE A 11 -11.68 -0.83 -2.94
CA ILE A 11 -11.64 -0.26 -4.28
C ILE A 11 -13.03 0.02 -4.85
N ASN A 12 -14.05 -0.71 -4.38
CA ASN A 12 -15.42 -0.53 -4.84
C ASN A 12 -16.07 0.72 -4.23
N THR A 13 -15.56 1.18 -3.08
CA THR A 13 -16.02 2.38 -2.40
C THR A 13 -15.20 3.62 -2.75
N VAL A 14 -13.87 3.48 -2.82
CA VAL A 14 -12.97 4.61 -3.13
C VAL A 14 -12.13 4.29 -4.38
N PRO A 15 -12.26 5.08 -5.46
CA PRO A 15 -11.50 4.84 -6.67
C PRO A 15 -10.00 5.04 -6.43
N ARG A 16 -9.17 4.31 -7.18
CA ARG A 16 -7.72 4.26 -6.96
C ARG A 16 -7.01 5.60 -7.08
N PHE A 17 -7.57 6.60 -7.74
CA PHE A 17 -6.96 7.93 -7.93
C PHE A 17 -7.39 8.97 -6.88
N ALA A 18 -8.31 8.64 -5.96
CA ALA A 18 -8.80 9.54 -4.92
C ALA A 18 -8.00 9.43 -3.60
N ASN A 19 -8.21 10.38 -2.70
CA ASN A 19 -7.61 10.46 -1.35
C ASN A 19 -6.07 10.63 -1.31
N LEU A 20 -5.58 10.74 -0.07
CA LEU A 20 -4.15 10.72 0.26
C LEU A 20 -3.47 9.50 -0.39
N ASN A 21 -2.17 9.67 -0.69
CA ASN A 21 -1.36 8.68 -1.40
C ASN A 21 -0.29 8.03 -0.51
N PRO A 22 -0.67 7.24 0.52
CA PRO A 22 0.28 6.42 1.26
C PRO A 22 0.71 5.21 0.42
N PHE A 23 1.79 4.56 0.84
CA PHE A 23 2.29 3.37 0.15
C PHE A 23 1.21 2.27 0.11
N MET A 24 0.95 1.73 -1.08
CA MET A 24 -0.07 0.71 -1.35
C MET A 24 -1.50 1.09 -0.90
N ARG A 25 -1.83 2.38 -0.74
CA ARG A 25 -3.14 2.81 -0.20
C ARG A 25 -3.42 2.27 1.22
N ALA A 26 -2.37 1.98 2.00
CA ALA A 26 -2.49 1.60 3.41
C ALA A 26 -3.01 2.77 4.27
N THR A 27 -3.51 2.49 5.48
CA THR A 27 -3.88 3.54 6.43
C THR A 27 -2.65 4.39 6.78
N TYR A 28 -2.79 5.72 6.69
CA TYR A 28 -1.76 6.63 7.17
C TYR A 28 -1.85 6.77 8.69
N GLN A 29 -0.73 6.64 9.37
CA GLN A 29 -0.62 6.78 10.81
C GLN A 29 0.62 7.62 11.13
N GLU A 30 0.46 8.63 11.98
CA GLU A 30 1.56 9.51 12.40
C GLU A 30 2.47 8.83 13.45
N ASP A 31 1.87 8.11 14.39
CA ASP A 31 2.59 7.38 15.45
C ASP A 31 2.76 5.90 15.09
N PRO A 32 3.99 5.37 15.00
CA PRO A 32 4.23 3.96 14.72
C PRO A 32 3.87 3.02 15.88
N ALA A 33 3.56 3.52 17.08
CA ALA A 33 3.25 2.69 18.23
C ALA A 33 2.11 1.70 17.93
N GLY A 34 2.35 0.41 18.18
CA GLY A 34 1.37 -0.66 17.97
C GLY A 34 1.26 -1.18 16.52
N LEU A 35 2.04 -0.64 15.57
CA LEU A 35 2.14 -1.21 14.22
C LEU A 35 3.14 -2.37 14.20
N ASP A 36 2.74 -3.49 13.60
CA ASP A 36 3.65 -4.62 13.35
C ASP A 36 4.68 -4.25 12.26
N ILE A 37 4.23 -3.51 11.23
CA ILE A 37 5.03 -3.07 10.09
C ILE A 37 4.63 -1.65 9.72
N ALA A 38 5.61 -0.76 9.56
CA ALA A 38 5.43 0.61 9.10
C ALA A 38 6.26 0.87 7.83
N MET A 39 5.70 1.61 6.89
CA MET A 39 6.36 1.98 5.63
C MET A 39 6.75 3.45 5.64
N ALA A 40 8.05 3.74 5.71
CA ALA A 40 8.61 5.08 5.65
C ALA A 40 9.52 5.24 4.44
N GLY A 41 9.50 6.42 3.82
CA GLY A 41 10.38 6.76 2.70
C GLY A 41 11.35 7.86 3.10
N VAL A 42 12.63 7.72 2.73
CA VAL A 42 13.68 8.70 3.03
C VAL A 42 14.07 9.44 1.73
N PRO A 43 13.58 10.67 1.50
CA PRO A 43 13.84 11.42 0.27
C PRO A 43 15.20 12.13 0.32
N PHE A 44 16.28 11.37 0.12
CA PHE A 44 17.65 11.88 0.24
C PHE A 44 18.53 11.43 -0.92
N ASP A 45 19.36 12.35 -1.45
CA ASP A 45 20.30 12.06 -2.54
C ASP A 45 21.58 12.93 -2.54
N LEU A 46 21.90 13.61 -1.42
CA LEU A 46 23.10 14.46 -1.32
C LEU A 46 24.42 13.65 -1.36
N GLY A 47 24.35 12.33 -1.17
CA GLY A 47 25.50 11.44 -1.33
C GLY A 47 25.77 11.00 -2.78
N SER A 48 24.96 11.43 -3.76
CA SER A 48 25.16 11.04 -5.16
C SER A 48 26.29 11.86 -5.81
N SER A 49 27.24 11.19 -6.44
CA SER A 49 28.34 11.83 -7.18
C SER A 49 27.94 12.30 -8.58
N PHE A 50 26.87 11.75 -9.15
CA PHE A 50 26.35 12.10 -10.48
C PHE A 50 24.87 11.67 -10.63
N ARG A 51 24.11 12.28 -11.56
CA ARG A 51 22.66 12.04 -11.76
C ARG A 51 21.83 12.05 -10.46
N THR A 52 21.60 13.24 -9.92
CA THR A 52 20.70 13.45 -8.78
C THR A 52 19.23 13.20 -9.15
N GLY A 53 18.36 13.08 -8.15
CA GLY A 53 16.91 12.94 -8.35
C GLY A 53 16.26 11.81 -7.56
N SER A 54 17.03 10.91 -6.93
CA SER A 54 16.46 9.80 -6.14
C SER A 54 15.65 10.27 -4.93
N ARG A 55 15.83 11.52 -4.49
CA ARG A 55 14.97 12.17 -3.48
C ARG A 55 13.48 12.18 -3.86
N HIS A 56 13.15 12.13 -5.16
CA HIS A 56 11.77 12.05 -5.64
C HIS A 56 11.21 10.61 -5.67
N GLY A 57 12.08 9.61 -5.52
CA GLY A 57 11.74 8.18 -5.56
C GLY A 57 10.61 7.80 -4.61
N PRO A 58 10.67 8.13 -3.31
CA PRO A 58 9.61 7.78 -2.36
C PRO A 58 8.22 8.29 -2.75
N ALA A 59 8.13 9.50 -3.31
CA ALA A 59 6.86 10.05 -3.77
C ALA A 59 6.33 9.27 -4.99
N GLN A 60 7.18 9.00 -5.98
CA GLN A 60 6.80 8.26 -7.17
C GLN A 60 6.46 6.78 -6.85
N MET A 61 7.16 6.15 -5.92
CA MET A 61 6.86 4.80 -5.47
C MET A 61 5.46 4.70 -4.85
N ARG A 62 5.06 5.68 -4.03
CA ARG A 62 3.69 5.74 -3.49
C ARG A 62 2.67 5.85 -4.62
N GLU A 63 2.90 6.73 -5.59
CA GLU A 63 2.01 6.88 -6.74
C GLU A 63 1.87 5.60 -7.57
N MET A 64 2.97 4.94 -7.90
CA MET A 64 2.92 3.69 -8.68
C MET A 64 2.30 2.53 -7.88
N SER A 65 2.45 2.52 -6.56
CA SER A 65 1.90 1.48 -5.68
C SER A 65 0.37 1.48 -5.61
N ARG A 66 -0.31 2.54 -6.08
CA ARG A 66 -1.78 2.66 -6.05
C ARG A 66 -2.51 1.55 -6.80
N MET A 67 -1.85 0.87 -7.75
CA MET A 67 -2.42 -0.24 -8.53
C MET A 67 -2.34 -1.61 -7.84
N ILE A 68 -1.52 -1.75 -6.80
CA ILE A 68 -1.36 -3.02 -6.08
C ILE A 68 -2.69 -3.40 -5.42
N ARG A 69 -2.99 -4.70 -5.41
CA ARG A 69 -4.15 -5.31 -4.71
C ARG A 69 -3.65 -6.02 -3.46
N GLN A 70 -4.50 -6.15 -2.44
CA GLN A 70 -4.19 -6.93 -1.23
C GLN A 70 -3.90 -8.39 -1.57
N VAL A 71 -4.64 -8.94 -2.53
CA VAL A 71 -4.54 -10.34 -2.95
C VAL A 71 -4.61 -10.46 -4.47
N HIS A 72 -3.94 -11.47 -5.01
CA HIS A 72 -4.06 -11.87 -6.41
C HIS A 72 -5.42 -12.55 -6.67
N TYR A 73 -6.01 -12.29 -7.83
CA TYR A 73 -7.19 -12.97 -8.32
C TYR A 73 -6.76 -14.23 -9.10
N PRO A 74 -7.06 -15.48 -8.67
CA PRO A 74 -8.31 -15.93 -8.06
C PRO A 74 -8.16 -16.65 -6.70
N SER A 75 -7.35 -16.15 -5.76
CA SER A 75 -7.01 -16.91 -4.53
C SER A 75 -8.14 -17.11 -3.50
N ILE A 76 -9.25 -16.37 -3.57
CA ILE A 76 -10.34 -16.46 -2.57
C ILE A 76 -11.63 -17.05 -3.16
N SER A 77 -11.95 -16.81 -4.44
CA SER A 77 -13.18 -17.36 -5.02
C SER A 77 -13.06 -18.83 -5.38
N SER A 78 -11.88 -19.30 -5.86
CA SER A 78 -11.71 -20.71 -6.25
C SER A 78 -11.75 -21.64 -5.04
N ILE A 79 -11.08 -21.25 -3.94
CA ILE A 79 -11.04 -22.04 -2.70
C ILE A 79 -12.42 -22.10 -2.05
N VAL A 80 -13.27 -21.08 -2.14
CA VAL A 80 -14.62 -21.16 -1.54
C VAL A 80 -15.61 -21.87 -2.47
N SER A 81 -15.47 -21.75 -3.80
CA SER A 81 -16.34 -22.46 -4.76
C SER A 81 -16.10 -23.98 -4.81
N GLU A 82 -14.87 -24.44 -4.56
CA GLU A 82 -14.50 -25.86 -4.62
C GLU A 82 -15.11 -26.67 -3.47
N TRP A 83 -15.28 -26.05 -2.29
CA TRP A 83 -15.88 -26.70 -1.11
C TRP A 83 -17.40 -26.55 -1.02
N ALA A 84 -17.99 -25.61 -1.77
CA ALA A 84 -19.44 -25.42 -1.82
C ALA A 84 -20.14 -26.37 -2.82
N SER A 85 -19.37 -27.18 -3.57
CA SER A 85 -19.87 -28.11 -4.59
C SER A 85 -19.70 -29.59 -4.22
N ILE A 86 -19.34 -29.89 -2.96
CA ILE A 86 -19.32 -31.22 -2.33
C ILE A 86 -20.31 -31.18 -1.16
#